data_AF-A0A3M1GNR4-F1
#
_entry.id   AF-A0A3M1GNR4-F1
#
_cell.length_a   1.000
_cell.length_b   1.000
_cell.length_c   1.000
_cell.angle_alpha   90.00
_cell.angle_beta   90.00
_cell.angle_gamma   90.00
#
_symmetry.space_group_name_H-M   'P 1'
#
loop_
_entity.id
_entity.type
_entity.pdbx_description
1 polymer ?
#
loop_
_entity_poly.entity_id
_entity_poly.type
_entity_poly.pdbx_seq_one_letter_code
_entity_poly.pdbx_strand_id
1 'polypeptide(L)'
;MEAAAILFLESVKPLGFLGSQALVFLRPFATLVVRSPQDYDRLTRLLERRDGIEALLRRLEAPAARREEEEAGERREDRTR
;
A
#
# COMPACT_ATOMS: atom_id res chain seq x y z
N MET A 1 13.58 -3.54 -0.36
CA MET A 1 12.67 -2.65 0.43
C MET A 1 11.19 -2.96 0.18
N GLU A 2 10.81 -3.58 -0.94
CA GLU A 2 9.42 -3.93 -1.29
C GLU A 2 8.75 -4.86 -0.27
N ALA A 3 9.44 -5.92 0.17
CA ALA A 3 8.94 -6.83 1.22
C ALA A 3 8.62 -6.12 2.55
N ALA A 4 9.40 -5.11 2.95
CA ALA A 4 9.14 -4.35 4.17
C ALA A 4 7.88 -3.48 4.03
N ALA A 5 7.65 -2.90 2.85
CA ALA A 5 6.43 -2.13 2.57
C ALA A 5 5.18 -3.02 2.52
N ILE A 6 5.27 -4.23 1.96
CA ILE A 6 4.19 -5.22 1.93
C ILE A 6 3.84 -5.66 3.35
N LEU A 7 4.83 -6.06 4.16
CA LEU A 7 4.62 -6.49 5.55
C LEU A 7 3.98 -5.38 6.40
N PHE A 8 4.44 -4.14 6.22
CA PHE A 8 3.86 -2.97 6.87
C PHE A 8 2.39 -2.77 6.46
N LEU A 9 2.08 -2.81 5.17
CA LEU A 9 0.72 -2.61 4.68
C LEU A 9 -0.22 -3.71 5.13
N GLU A 10 0.22 -4.97 5.14
CA GLU A 10 -0.58 -6.10 5.63
C GLU A 10 -0.88 -5.97 7.12
N SER A 11 0.08 -5.48 7.92
CA SER A 11 -0.11 -5.26 9.36
C SER A 11 -1.04 -4.09 9.69
N VAL A 12 -1.10 -3.05 8.84
CA VAL A 12 -2.03 -1.91 9.03
C VAL A 12 -3.37 -2.07 8.30
N LYS A 13 -3.51 -3.10 7.46
CA LYS A 13 -4.76 -3.46 6.75
C LYS A 13 -6.01 -3.47 7.63
N PRO A 14 -6.06 -4.13 8.82
CA PRO A 14 -7.24 -4.10 9.69
C PRO A 14 -7.52 -2.72 10.31
N LEU A 15 -6.52 -1.82 10.30
CA LEU A 15 -6.60 -0.49 10.90
C LEU A 15 -7.07 0.58 9.90
N GLY A 16 -7.19 0.26 8.61
CA GLY A 16 -7.53 1.24 7.57
C GLY A 16 -8.81 2.03 7.90
N PHE A 17 -9.89 1.33 8.24
CA PHE A 17 -11.15 1.97 8.59
C PHE A 17 -11.01 2.89 9.82
N LEU A 18 -10.39 2.41 10.91
CA LEU A 18 -10.19 3.22 12.12
C LEU A 18 -9.31 4.45 11.85
N GLY A 19 -8.25 4.28 11.04
CA GLY A 19 -7.39 5.37 10.58
C GLY A 19 -8.16 6.41 9.77
N SER A 20 -9.07 5.99 8.89
CA SER A 20 -9.93 6.91 8.13
C SER A 20 -10.84 7.75 9.04
N GLN A 21 -11.42 7.13 10.08
CA GLN A 21 -12.27 7.85 11.04
C GLN A 21 -11.46 8.85 11.88
N ALA A 22 -10.24 8.47 12.26
CA ALA A 22 -9.31 9.40 12.91
C ALA A 22 -8.97 10.60 12.00
N LEU A 23 -8.75 10.38 10.70
CA LEU A 23 -8.50 11.46 9.75
C LEU A 23 -9.75 12.34 9.53
N VAL A 24 -10.96 11.78 9.50
CA VAL A 24 -12.19 12.57 9.43
C VAL A 24 -12.33 13.45 10.68
N PHE A 25 -12.08 12.90 11.87
CA PHE A 25 -12.11 13.66 13.13
C PHE A 25 -11.04 14.76 13.17
N LEU A 26 -9.84 14.50 12.65
CA LEU A 26 -8.73 15.46 12.61
C LEU A 26 -8.84 16.49 11.48
N ARG A 27 -9.75 16.29 10.52
CA ARG A 27 -9.96 17.17 9.37
C ARG A 27 -10.06 18.68 9.70
N PRO A 28 -10.81 19.15 10.73
CA PRO A 28 -10.84 20.56 11.11
C PRO A 28 -9.48 21.14 11.53
N PHE A 29 -8.57 20.30 12.01
CA PHE A 29 -7.21 20.72 12.39
C PHE A 29 -6.21 20.51 11.24
N ALA A 30 -6.44 19.51 10.39
CA ALA A 30 -5.58 19.20 9.26
C ALA A 30 -5.48 20.37 8.26
N THR A 31 -6.55 21.16 8.10
CA THR A 31 -6.56 22.37 7.26
C THR A 31 -5.56 23.44 7.69
N LEU A 32 -5.06 23.39 8.93
CA LEU A 32 -4.08 24.36 9.45
C LEU A 32 -2.63 24.02 9.08
N VAL A 33 -2.34 22.75 8.81
CA VAL A 33 -0.97 22.25 8.60
C VAL A 33 -0.77 21.61 7.22
N VAL A 34 -1.85 21.13 6.60
CA VAL A 34 -1.80 20.50 5.28
C VAL A 34 -1.98 21.55 4.19
N ARG A 35 -0.97 21.67 3.31
CA ARG A 35 -0.99 22.61 2.18
C ARG A 35 -1.99 22.21 1.08
N SER A 36 -2.28 20.92 0.95
CA SER A 36 -3.19 20.35 -0.05
C SER A 36 -4.32 19.55 0.64
N PRO A 37 -5.48 20.19 0.90
CA PRO A 37 -6.64 19.50 1.48
C PRO A 37 -7.15 18.34 0.62
N GLN A 38 -6.92 18.42 -0.69
CA GLN A 38 -7.34 17.41 -1.66
C GLN A 38 -6.58 16.08 -1.44
N ASP A 39 -5.28 16.16 -1.14
CA ASP A 39 -4.46 14.97 -0.86
C ASP A 39 -4.85 14.33 0.47
N TYR A 40 -5.19 15.15 1.48
CA TYR A 40 -5.72 14.66 2.75
C TYR A 40 -7.05 13.91 2.58
N ASP A 41 -7.99 14.50 1.84
CA ASP A 41 -9.28 13.87 1.55
C ASP A 41 -9.11 12.62 0.67
N ARG A 42 -8.08 12.56 -0.18
CA ARG A 42 -7.76 11.39 -0.98
C ARG A 42 -7.19 10.25 -0.12
N LEU A 43 -6.28 10.56 0.79
CA LEU A 43 -5.74 9.60 1.76
C LEU A 43 -6.84 9.07 2.68
N THR A 44 -7.70 9.94 3.20
CA THR A 44 -8.83 9.56 4.05
C THR A 44 -9.73 8.55 3.36
N ARG A 45 -10.13 8.83 2.11
CA ARG A 45 -10.94 7.91 1.27
C ARG A 45 -10.23 6.61 0.93
N LEU A 46 -8.90 6.65 0.75
CA LEU A 46 -8.09 5.47 0.48
C LEU A 46 -8.10 4.52 1.68
N LEU A 47 -8.01 5.04 2.90
CA LEU A 47 -8.05 4.25 4.13
C LEU A 47 -9.49 3.79 4.48
N GLU A 48 -10.49 4.58 4.13
CA GLU A 48 -11.91 4.27 4.38
C GLU A 48 -12.41 3.08 3.57
N ARG A 49 -11.92 2.94 2.33
CA ARG A 49 -12.31 1.83 1.45
C ARG A 49 -11.76 0.52 1.98
N ARG A 50 -12.65 -0.46 2.17
CA ARG A 50 -12.32 -1.82 2.62
C ARG A 50 -11.18 -2.47 1.83
N ASP A 51 -11.09 -2.20 0.53
CA ASP A 51 -10.07 -2.74 -0.37
C ASP A 51 -8.99 -1.71 -0.76
N GLY A 52 -8.94 -0.55 -0.11
CA GLY A 52 -8.02 0.51 -0.48
C GLY A 52 -6.55 0.12 -0.27
N ILE A 53 -6.25 -0.45 0.90
CA ILE A 53 -4.92 -1.00 1.23
C ILE A 53 -4.61 -2.24 0.38
N GLU A 54 -5.61 -3.08 0.08
CA GLU A 54 -5.48 -4.22 -0.84
C GLU A 54 -5.02 -3.78 -2.24
N ALA A 55 -5.56 -2.66 -2.74
CA ALA A 55 -5.17 -2.12 -4.03
C ALA A 55 -3.73 -1.57 -4.05
N LEU A 56 -3.24 -1.05 -2.92
CA LEU A 56 -1.82 -0.67 -2.77
C LEU A 56 -0.91 -1.89 -2.73
N LEU A 57 -1.27 -2.92 -1.95
CA LEU A 57 -0.55 -4.19 -1.86
C LEU A 57 -0.39 -4.83 -3.24
N ARG A 58 -1.48 -4.97 -4.01
CA ARG A 58 -1.40 -5.53 -5.38
C ARG A 58 -0.49 -4.73 -6.33
N ARG A 59 -0.47 -3.40 -6.19
CA ARG A 59 0.41 -2.54 -6.99
C ARG A 59 1.88 -2.68 -6.58
N LEU A 60 2.14 -2.97 -5.30
CA LEU A 60 3.46 -3.27 -4.78
C LEU A 60 3.91 -4.70 -5.09
N GLU A 61 3.02 -5.67 -5.25
CA GLU A 61 3.39 -7.06 -5.54
C GLU A 61 3.64 -7.30 -7.04
N ALA A 62 2.98 -6.55 -7.92
CA ALA A 62 3.07 -6.76 -9.37
C ALA A 62 4.50 -6.67 -9.96
N PRO A 63 5.38 -5.75 -9.52
CA PRO A 63 6.76 -5.71 -9.97
C PRO A 63 7.63 -6.79 -9.32
N ALA A 64 7.41 -7.11 -8.05
CA ALA A 64 8.12 -8.18 -7.33
C ALA A 64 7.93 -9.55 -8.01
N ALA A 65 6.69 -9.91 -8.32
CA ALA A 65 6.36 -11.19 -8.92
C ALA A 65 7.08 -11.42 -10.27
N ARG A 66 7.19 -10.38 -11.10
CA ARG A 66 7.87 -10.45 -12.40
C ARG A 66 9.36 -10.77 -12.26
N ARG A 67 10.02 -10.19 -11.26
CA ARG A 67 11.46 -10.40 -11.02
C ARG A 67 11.73 -11.81 -10.49
N GLU A 68 10.88 -12.31 -9.59
CA GLU A 68 11.00 -13.68 -9.08
C GLU A 68 10.82 -14.73 -10.18
N GLU A 69 9.87 -14.49 -11.11
CA GLU A 69 9.66 -15.36 -12.28
C GLU A 69 10.86 -15.38 -13.23
N GLU A 70 11.44 -14.22 -13.53
CA GLU A 70 12.65 -14.08 -14.36
C GLU A 70 13.84 -14.86 -13.76
N GLU A 71 14.13 -14.64 -12.47
CA GLU A 71 15.23 -15.34 -11.80
C GLU A 71 14.98 -16.86 -11.64
N ALA A 72 13.71 -17.27 -11.47
CA ALA A 72 13.36 -18.69 -11.39
C ALA A 72 13.47 -19.39 -12.76
N GLY A 73 13.26 -18.69 -13.86
CA GLY A 73 13.50 -19.16 -15.21
C GLY A 73 15.00 -19.41 -15.47
N GLU A 74 15.83 -18.43 -15.14
CA GLU A 74 17.29 -18.53 -15.29
C GLU A 74 17.88 -19.69 -14.47
N ARG A 75 17.44 -19.86 -13.21
CA ARG A 75 17.87 -20.98 -12.34
C ARG A 75 17.46 -22.35 -12.86
N ARG A 76 16.37 -22.45 -13.63
CA ARG A 76 15.93 -23.70 -14.25
C ARG A 76 16.72 -23.99 -15.52
N GLU A 77 17.03 -22.98 -16.31
CA GLU A 77 17.80 -23.12 -17.54
C GLU A 77 19.26 -23.52 -17.24
N ASP A 78 19.86 -22.95 -16.20
CA ASP A 78 21.22 -23.27 -15.74
C ASP A 78 21.34 -24.67 -15.12
N ARG A 79 20.25 -25.22 -14.55
CA ARG A 79 20.21 -26.60 -14.04
C ARG A 79 19.96 -27.66 -15.12
N THR A 80 19.57 -27.24 -16.32
CA THR A 80 19.28 -28.15 -17.44
C THR A 80 20.41 -28.18 -18.48
N ARG A 81 21.44 -27.34 -18.30
CA ARG A 81 22.73 -27.39 -19.01
C ARG A 81 23.76 -28.17 -18.21
#